data_AF-A9SCI5-F1
#
_entry.id   AF-A9SCI5-F1
#
_cell.length_a   1.000
_cell.length_b   1.000
_cell.length_c   1.000
_cell.angle_alpha   90.00
_cell.angle_beta   90.00
_cell.angle_gamma   90.00
#
_symmetry.space_group_name_H-M   'P 1'
#
loop_
_entity.id
_entity.type
_entity.pdbx_description
1 polymer ?
#
loop_
_entity_poly.entity_id
_entity_poly.type
_entity_poly.pdbx_seq_one_letter_code
_entity_poly.pdbx_strand_id
1 'polypeptide(L)'
;MLARFLRRPLVAGAAQVQRTRTGLADFFEAGRDPNQDANITYGRSWKAEELRQKSWEDLHQLWYVCLKEKNMLLSQKQMLLSQNMRMPNPERFPKVRKTMCRIKQVLTERALAEEDPSRRKSLRKMINDL
;
A
#
# COMPACT_ATOMS: atom_id res chain seq x y z
N MET A 1 10.14 -46.43 -42.92
CA MET A 1 9.35 -46.45 -41.67
C MET A 1 9.91 -45.43 -40.70
N LEU A 2 9.04 -44.64 -40.10
CA LEU A 2 9.31 -43.34 -39.47
C LEU A 2 10.11 -43.44 -38.17
N ALA A 3 11.23 -42.72 -38.07
CA ALA A 3 11.93 -42.49 -36.81
C ALA A 3 11.10 -41.54 -35.93
N ARG A 4 10.60 -42.04 -34.79
CA ARG A 4 9.88 -41.25 -33.79
C ARG A 4 10.88 -40.32 -33.08
N PHE A 5 10.90 -39.06 -33.48
CA PHE A 5 11.49 -37.99 -32.68
C PHE A 5 10.63 -37.76 -31.42
N LEU A 6 10.99 -38.42 -30.32
CA LEU A 6 10.47 -38.05 -29.00
C LEU A 6 11.12 -36.73 -28.58
N ARG A 7 10.47 -35.61 -28.87
CA ARG A 7 10.79 -34.33 -28.22
C ARG A 7 10.45 -34.46 -26.73
N ARG A 8 11.48 -34.63 -25.90
CA ARG A 8 11.39 -34.42 -24.45
C ARG A 8 10.78 -33.02 -24.20
N PRO A 9 9.75 -32.89 -23.34
CA PRO A 9 9.34 -31.57 -22.91
C PRO A 9 10.48 -30.96 -22.09
N LEU A 10 10.87 -29.73 -22.43
CA LEU A 10 11.71 -28.90 -21.58
C LEU A 10 10.94 -28.64 -20.29
N VAL A 11 11.31 -29.33 -19.21
CA VAL A 11 10.92 -28.93 -17.86
C VAL A 11 11.55 -27.57 -17.63
N ALA A 12 10.72 -26.54 -17.49
CA ALA A 12 11.18 -25.20 -17.12
C ALA A 12 11.81 -25.30 -15.72
N GLY A 13 13.12 -25.50 -15.66
CA GLY A 13 13.88 -25.36 -14.43
C GLY A 13 13.67 -23.95 -13.90
N ALA A 14 13.21 -23.84 -12.65
CA ALA A 14 13.08 -22.56 -11.97
C ALA A 14 14.47 -21.93 -11.84
N ALA A 15 14.83 -21.08 -12.80
CA ALA A 15 15.98 -20.19 -12.65
C ALA A 15 15.70 -19.35 -11.39
N GLN A 16 16.60 -19.42 -10.40
CA GLN A 16 16.56 -18.51 -9.27
C GLN A 16 16.87 -17.11 -9.81
N VAL A 17 15.82 -16.37 -10.18
CA VAL A 17 15.88 -14.96 -10.50
C VAL A 17 16.44 -14.28 -9.25
N GLN A 18 17.62 -13.68 -9.38
CA GLN A 18 18.13 -12.77 -8.36
C GLN A 18 17.03 -11.75 -8.09
N ARG A 19 16.52 -11.72 -6.84
CA ARG A 19 15.50 -10.76 -6.43
C ARG A 19 16.12 -9.37 -6.42
N THR A 20 16.23 -8.74 -7.58
CA THR A 20 16.34 -7.29 -7.64
C THR A 20 15.07 -6.73 -7.01
N ARG A 21 15.21 -5.81 -6.07
CA ARG A 21 14.05 -5.10 -5.50
C ARG A 21 13.50 -4.21 -6.61
N THR A 22 12.62 -4.76 -7.43
CA THR A 22 11.93 -4.02 -8.49
C THR A 22 10.82 -3.19 -7.85
N GLY A 23 10.56 -1.98 -8.38
CA GLY A 23 9.45 -1.15 -7.90
C GLY A 23 8.08 -1.83 -8.04
N LEU A 24 7.97 -2.84 -8.91
CA LEU A 24 6.76 -3.67 -9.05
C LEU A 24 6.52 -4.58 -7.85
N ALA A 25 7.58 -5.05 -7.18
CA ALA A 25 7.46 -5.95 -6.03
C ALA A 25 6.71 -5.28 -4.86
N ASP A 26 6.74 -3.95 -4.75
CA ASP A 26 6.03 -3.20 -3.71
C ASP A 26 4.49 -3.30 -3.81
N PHE A 27 3.94 -3.74 -4.95
CA PHE A 27 2.50 -3.97 -5.13
C PHE A 27 2.02 -5.32 -4.59
N PHE A 28 2.92 -6.19 -4.13
CA PHE A 28 2.61 -7.54 -3.68
C PHE A 28 3.19 -7.81 -2.29
N GLU A 29 2.54 -8.67 -1.50
CA GLU A 29 3.09 -9.07 -0.22
C GLU A 29 4.28 -10.01 -0.43
N ALA A 30 5.47 -9.57 -0.04
CA ALA A 30 6.68 -10.36 -0.20
C ALA A 30 6.64 -11.63 0.66
N GLY A 31 6.57 -12.80 0.01
CA GLY A 31 6.88 -14.10 0.62
C GLY A 31 5.88 -14.60 1.67
N ARG A 32 4.60 -14.21 1.61
CA ARG A 32 3.58 -14.70 2.54
C ARG A 32 2.85 -15.93 1.99
N ASP A 33 2.80 -16.99 2.79
CA ASP A 33 1.99 -18.18 2.55
C ASP A 33 0.58 -17.95 3.11
N PRO A 34 -0.47 -17.97 2.26
CA PRO A 34 -1.85 -17.76 2.69
C PRO A 34 -2.32 -18.69 3.82
N ASN A 35 -1.67 -19.84 4.00
CA ASN A 35 -2.06 -20.85 4.99
C ASN A 35 -1.54 -20.56 6.42
N GLN A 36 -0.52 -19.70 6.59
CA GLN A 36 0.00 -19.30 7.91
C GLN A 36 -0.67 -18.02 8.46
N ASP A 37 -1.51 -17.35 7.66
CA ASP A 37 -2.01 -16.00 7.93
C ASP A 37 -3.16 -15.92 8.96
N ALA A 38 -3.62 -17.04 9.52
CA ALA A 38 -4.76 -17.07 10.45
C ALA A 38 -4.52 -16.33 11.78
N ASN A 39 -3.27 -16.05 12.15
CA ASN A 39 -2.92 -15.44 13.45
C ASN A 39 -2.19 -14.09 13.33
N ILE A 40 -2.18 -13.46 12.16
CA ILE A 40 -1.49 -12.17 11.98
C ILE A 40 -2.42 -11.03 12.41
N THR A 41 -2.07 -10.38 13.53
CA THR A 41 -2.82 -9.22 14.03
C THR A 41 -2.26 -7.92 13.44
N TYR A 42 -3.08 -7.21 12.66
CA TYR A 42 -2.73 -5.87 12.17
C TYR A 42 -3.11 -4.80 13.18
N GLY A 43 -2.19 -3.85 13.38
CA GLY A 43 -2.37 -2.73 14.29
C GLY A 43 -3.58 -1.83 13.98
N ARG A 44 -3.80 -0.85 14.86
CA ARG A 44 -4.86 0.16 14.71
C ARG A 44 -4.47 1.27 13.72
N SER A 45 -5.46 2.07 13.31
CA SER A 45 -5.22 3.33 12.60
C SER A 45 -4.61 4.41 13.51
N TRP A 46 -3.89 5.36 12.90
CA TRP A 46 -3.33 6.52 13.58
C TRP A 46 -4.43 7.44 14.11
N LYS A 47 -4.32 7.92 15.35
CA LYS A 47 -5.25 8.90 15.92
C LYS A 47 -4.89 10.31 15.45
N ALA A 48 -5.88 11.21 15.36
CA ALA A 48 -5.63 12.59 14.96
C ALA A 48 -4.69 13.32 15.93
N GLU A 49 -4.84 13.09 17.24
CA GLU A 49 -3.97 13.66 18.29
C GLU A 49 -2.49 13.31 18.07
N GLU A 50 -2.19 12.07 17.68
CA GLU A 50 -0.82 11.61 17.41
C GLU A 50 -0.24 12.30 16.17
N LEU A 51 -1.07 12.51 15.16
CA LEU A 51 -0.66 13.15 13.90
C LEU A 51 -0.47 14.66 14.06
N ARG A 52 -1.18 15.32 15.00
CA ARG A 52 -0.99 16.75 15.29
C ARG A 52 0.40 17.08 15.78
N GLN A 53 1.06 16.13 16.46
CA GLN A 53 2.41 16.29 17.00
C GLN A 53 3.52 16.08 15.95
N LYS A 54 3.18 15.74 14.69
CA LYS A 54 4.15 15.44 13.62
C LYS A 54 4.42 16.62 12.71
N SER A 55 5.64 16.71 12.17
CA SER A 55 6.00 17.75 11.20
C SER A 55 5.25 17.54 9.87
N TRP A 56 5.28 18.54 8.98
CA TRP A 56 4.72 18.38 7.63
C TRP A 56 5.44 17.26 6.87
N GLU A 57 6.77 17.20 6.96
CA GLU A 57 7.60 16.18 6.29
C GLU A 57 7.25 14.77 6.76
N ASP A 58 7.12 14.56 8.07
CA ASP A 58 6.73 13.25 8.61
C ASP A 58 5.35 12.81 8.12
N LEU A 59 4.39 13.75 8.07
CA LEU A 59 3.03 13.46 7.59
C LEU A 59 3.02 13.17 6.09
N HIS A 60 3.84 13.87 5.31
CA HIS A 60 4.04 13.64 3.89
C HIS A 60 4.66 12.28 3.62
N GLN A 61 5.72 11.90 4.34
CA GLN A 61 6.31 10.56 4.24
C GLN A 61 5.32 9.46 4.66
N LEU A 62 4.60 9.66 5.76
CA LEU A 62 3.57 8.73 6.23
C LEU A 62 2.44 8.57 5.20
N TRP A 63 2.07 9.64 4.50
CA TRP A 63 1.09 9.59 3.41
C TRP A 63 1.54 8.60 2.32
N TYR A 64 2.80 8.66 1.88
CA TYR A 64 3.32 7.74 0.87
C TYR A 64 3.47 6.30 1.37
N VAL A 65 3.80 6.11 2.65
CA VAL A 65 3.76 4.76 3.26
C VAL A 65 2.34 4.20 3.20
N CYS A 66 1.33 4.98 3.58
CA CYS A 66 -0.07 4.58 3.50
C CYS A 66 -0.53 4.36 2.05
N LEU A 67 -0.05 5.18 1.12
CA LEU A 67 -0.40 5.09 -0.30
C LEU A 67 0.13 3.78 -0.92
N LYS A 68 1.38 3.41 -0.62
CA LYS A 68 1.96 2.14 -1.05
C LYS A 68 1.20 0.95 -0.48
N GLU A 69 0.90 0.96 0.82
CA GLU A 69 0.08 -0.07 1.46
C GLU A 69 -1.31 -0.18 0.82
N LYS A 70 -2.00 0.96 0.59
CA LYS A 70 -3.31 0.99 -0.07
C LYS A 70 -3.25 0.38 -1.47
N ASN A 71 -2.22 0.73 -2.25
CA ASN A 71 -2.05 0.23 -3.61
C ASN A 71 -1.77 -1.27 -3.63
N MET A 72 -0.92 -1.76 -2.73
CA MET A 72 -0.65 -3.19 -2.57
C MET A 72 -1.92 -3.97 -2.17
N LEU A 73 -2.72 -3.47 -1.22
CA LEU A 73 -3.99 -4.08 -0.84
C LEU A 73 -5.01 -4.12 -1.99
N LEU A 74 -5.04 -3.09 -2.85
CA LEU A 74 -5.91 -3.07 -4.03
C LEU A 74 -5.46 -4.10 -5.07
N SER A 75 -4.17 -4.20 -5.35
CA SER A 75 -3.60 -5.22 -6.24
C SER A 75 -3.93 -6.63 -5.75
N GLN A 76 -3.73 -6.89 -4.45
CA GLN A 76 -4.05 -8.18 -3.83
C GLN A 76 -5.55 -8.50 -3.91
N LYS A 77 -6.41 -7.51 -3.62
CA LYS A 77 -7.86 -7.67 -3.74
C LYS A 77 -8.27 -8.05 -5.16
N GLN A 78 -7.76 -7.34 -6.17
CA GLN A 78 -8.11 -7.61 -7.56
C GLN A 78 -7.62 -9.00 -8.01
N MET A 79 -6.41 -9.38 -7.62
CA MET A 79 -5.85 -10.70 -7.90
C MET A 79 -6.73 -11.82 -7.31
N LEU A 80 -7.10 -11.72 -6.02
CA LEU A 80 -7.94 -12.73 -5.37
C LEU A 80 -9.35 -12.79 -5.95
N LEU A 81 -9.94 -11.63 -6.29
CA LEU A 81 -11.23 -11.59 -6.99
C LEU A 81 -11.17 -12.32 -8.33
N SER A 82 -10.09 -12.17 -9.10
CA SER A 82 -9.93 -12.89 -10.38
C SER A 82 -9.82 -14.41 -10.22
N GLN A 83 -9.40 -14.87 -9.04
CA GLN A 83 -9.32 -16.28 -8.66
C GLN A 83 -10.55 -16.74 -7.89
N ASN A 84 -11.59 -15.90 -7.77
CA ASN A 84 -12.80 -16.14 -7.00
C ASN A 84 -12.54 -16.46 -5.50
N MET A 85 -11.45 -15.91 -4.95
CA MET A 85 -11.04 -16.03 -3.55
C MET A 85 -11.39 -14.77 -2.76
N ARG A 86 -11.63 -14.93 -1.46
CA ARG A 86 -11.87 -13.79 -0.55
C ARG A 86 -10.56 -13.21 -0.05
N MET A 87 -10.54 -11.88 0.12
CA MET A 87 -9.38 -11.18 0.66
C MET A 87 -9.14 -11.54 2.13
N PRO A 88 -7.93 -11.97 2.51
CA PRO A 88 -7.58 -12.12 3.91
C PRO A 88 -7.48 -10.73 4.56
N ASN A 89 -7.95 -10.60 5.80
CA ASN A 89 -7.82 -9.38 6.61
C ASN A 89 -8.34 -8.09 5.92
N PRO A 90 -9.61 -8.07 5.45
CA PRO A 90 -10.18 -6.93 4.72
C PRO A 90 -10.27 -5.65 5.57
N GLU A 91 -10.15 -5.76 6.90
CA GLU A 91 -10.18 -4.63 7.83
C GLU A 91 -8.94 -3.73 7.76
N ARG A 92 -7.84 -4.18 7.14
CA ARG A 92 -6.65 -3.34 6.89
C ARG A 92 -6.97 -2.13 6.02
N PHE A 93 -7.75 -2.34 4.95
CA PHE A 93 -8.07 -1.29 3.98
C PHE A 93 -8.75 -0.06 4.61
N PRO A 94 -9.85 -0.19 5.40
CA PRO A 94 -10.44 0.95 6.08
C PRO A 94 -9.51 1.58 7.12
N LYS A 95 -8.64 0.82 7.80
CA LYS A 95 -7.65 1.37 8.75
C LYS A 95 -6.67 2.31 8.04
N VAL A 96 -6.13 1.91 6.88
CA VAL A 96 -5.21 2.73 6.07
C VAL A 96 -5.92 3.99 5.58
N ARG A 97 -7.11 3.85 4.99
CA ARG A 97 -7.91 5.01 4.53
C ARG A 97 -8.23 5.98 5.66
N LYS A 98 -8.51 5.49 6.87
CA LYS A 98 -8.80 6.32 8.04
C LYS A 98 -7.57 7.13 8.47
N THR A 99 -6.38 6.52 8.45
CA THR A 99 -5.12 7.25 8.67
C THR A 99 -4.94 8.36 7.63
N MET A 100 -5.09 8.05 6.33
CA MET A 100 -4.96 9.04 5.25
C MET A 100 -5.94 10.21 5.42
N CYS A 101 -7.21 9.92 5.72
CA CYS A 101 -8.22 10.95 5.98
C CYS A 101 -7.83 11.87 7.16
N ARG A 102 -7.31 11.30 8.25
CA ARG A 102 -6.85 12.07 9.42
C ARG A 102 -5.62 12.93 9.12
N ILE A 103 -4.71 12.48 8.24
CA ILE A 103 -3.60 13.31 7.77
C ILE A 103 -4.14 14.56 7.08
N LYS A 104 -5.07 14.39 6.11
CA LYS A 104 -5.71 15.53 5.43
C LYS A 104 -6.48 16.43 6.40
N GLN A 105 -7.17 15.85 7.38
CA GLN A 105 -7.85 16.60 8.42
C GLN A 105 -6.87 17.49 9.20
N VAL A 106 -5.81 16.92 9.77
CA VAL A 106 -4.83 17.67 10.59
C VAL A 106 -4.13 18.76 9.77
N LEU A 107 -3.77 18.49 8.52
CA LEU A 107 -3.17 19.51 7.66
C LEU A 107 -4.17 20.62 7.32
N THR A 108 -5.45 20.29 7.13
CA THR A 108 -6.52 21.27 6.91
C THR A 108 -6.74 22.13 8.15
N GLU A 109 -6.75 21.54 9.35
CA GLU A 109 -6.81 22.27 10.62
C GLU A 109 -5.68 23.32 10.70
N ARG A 110 -4.44 22.94 10.35
CA ARG A 110 -3.28 23.85 10.30
C ARG A 110 -3.46 24.98 9.28
N ALA A 111 -3.95 24.66 8.08
CA ALA A 111 -4.21 25.67 7.05
C ALA A 111 -5.29 26.68 7.47
N LEU A 112 -6.32 26.23 8.20
CA LEU A 112 -7.36 27.10 8.74
C LEU A 112 -6.84 28.03 9.85
N ALA A 113 -5.90 27.56 10.66
CA ALA A 113 -5.25 28.35 11.71
C ALA A 113 -4.25 29.40 11.17
N GLU A 114 -3.78 29.26 9.92
CA GLU A 114 -2.87 30.22 9.31
C GLU A 114 -3.60 31.53 8.97
N GLU A 115 -3.13 32.65 9.51
CA GLU A 115 -3.73 33.98 9.31
C GLU A 115 -3.41 34.58 7.94
N ASP A 116 -2.17 34.39 7.45
CA ASP A 116 -1.73 34.92 6.16
C ASP A 116 -2.46 34.21 5.00
N PRO A 117 -3.26 34.94 4.19
CA PRO A 117 -3.98 34.38 3.06
C PRO A 117 -3.07 33.68 2.03
N SER A 118 -1.83 34.17 1.85
CA SER A 118 -0.88 33.62 0.89
C SER A 118 -0.36 32.27 1.34
N ARG A 119 0.06 32.17 2.60
CA ARG A 119 0.50 30.90 3.21
C ARG A 119 -0.64 29.90 3.28
N ARG A 120 -1.85 30.32 3.66
CA ARG A 120 -3.05 29.48 3.65
C ARG A 120 -3.32 28.89 2.26
N LYS A 121 -3.22 29.70 1.21
CA LYS A 121 -3.41 29.25 -0.18
C LYS A 121 -2.35 28.21 -0.57
N SER A 122 -1.09 28.44 -0.22
CA SER A 122 0.00 27.48 -0.46
C SER A 122 -0.21 26.16 0.28
N LEU A 123 -0.59 26.21 1.56
CA LEU A 123 -0.91 25.01 2.35
C LEU A 123 -2.06 24.21 1.72
N ARG A 124 -3.14 24.89 1.32
CA ARG A 124 -4.29 24.24 0.68
C ARG A 124 -3.90 23.56 -0.63
N LYS A 125 -3.03 24.17 -1.43
CA LYS A 125 -2.48 23.55 -2.64
C LYS A 125 -1.72 22.26 -2.29
N MET A 126 -0.76 22.34 -1.36
CA MET A 126 0.01 21.17 -0.93
C MET A 126 -0.89 20.03 -0.39
N ILE A 127 -1.96 20.35 0.33
CA ILE A 127 -2.91 19.35 0.86
C ILE A 127 -3.71 18.66 -0.25
N ASN A 128 -4.06 19.39 -1.30
CA ASN A 128 -4.78 18.84 -2.45
C ASN A 128 -3.87 17.93 -3.31
N ASP A 129 -2.57 18.23 -3.33
CA ASP A 129 -1.57 17.48 -4.08
C ASP A 129 -1.16 16.16 -3.38
N LEU A 130 -1.56 15.93 -2.12
CA LEU A 130 -1.46 14.64 -1.42
C LEU A 130 -2.47 13.62 -1.96
#